data_AF-A0AAV7KD52-F1
#
_entry.id   AF-A0AAV7KD52-F1
#
_cell.length_a   1.000
_cell.length_b   1.000
_cell.length_c   1.000
_cell.angle_alpha   90.00
_cell.angle_beta   90.00
_cell.angle_gamma   90.00
#
_symmetry.space_group_name_H-M   'P 1'
#
loop_
_entity.id
_entity.type
_entity.pdbx_description
1 polymer ?
#
loop_
_entity_poly.entity_id
_entity_poly.type
_entity_poly.pdbx_seq_one_letter_code
_entity_poly.pdbx_strand_id
1 'polypeptide(L)'
;MLKQLFLNAMLDIQTPFYMYTNGDILYNRKLIQTVKHIKQLMDTKLIRNKLLIIGTRSNHIMTQYVSREGDIELLARQSRVFIKDAQDYFIVTRHTINWETFPEYLVGRSGYDNAIVDFSFRNEIELIDATNTITALHQSNVKGEYLWKYHNNQEHGWNAIFWAPIIRHPSTNESRYSTEFRNGEITLFDKLTNKSIVLESFPNNWMNFNMETMLDPSHNAHPNLGPVKLTIIVLAYNRPESLKRLLSSLQRVKFGKDRIDLKVILDTDLHNSYDVDCLKVLYQYKWIHGSFNIHKHKTHQGSLNQWLKAWQPSSNRERALILEDNMIVSRHFYTAIAREFVTHQDDVTGISLEPSFITYYKNKLTPRVFFNYTNRVLNLYRNSGAFIPSTSYWRDFLKWMKKIPKDLDTEFLKHAPAYRHRFHGYYTNWYEHEISVWFSYFSEFVQPLSTVYLGFLFWSVA
;
A
#
# COMPACT_ATOMS: atom_id res chain seq x y z
N MET A 1 17.52 9.57 12.27
CA MET A 1 17.41 11.05 12.19
C MET A 1 16.29 11.41 11.23
N LEU A 2 15.55 12.49 11.50
CA LEU A 2 14.44 12.95 10.65
C LEU A 2 14.91 13.17 9.19
N LYS A 3 16.03 13.88 9.03
CA LYS A 3 16.70 14.12 7.75
C LYS A 3 16.93 12.84 6.95
N GLN A 4 17.52 11.82 7.57
CA GLN A 4 17.83 10.56 6.87
C GLN A 4 16.57 9.84 6.39
N LEU A 5 15.45 9.95 7.12
CA LEU A 5 14.17 9.36 6.68
C LEU A 5 13.69 10.01 5.37
N PHE A 6 13.77 11.33 5.27
CA PHE A 6 13.43 12.05 4.04
C PHE A 6 14.43 11.77 2.92
N LEU A 7 15.73 11.80 3.18
CA LEU A 7 16.75 11.54 2.17
C LEU A 7 16.62 10.13 1.59
N ASN A 8 16.42 9.11 2.43
CA ASN A 8 16.17 7.75 1.95
C ASN A 8 14.92 7.69 1.07
N ALA A 9 13.78 8.23 1.55
CA ALA A 9 12.55 8.25 0.75
C ALA A 9 12.71 9.00 -0.58
N MET A 10 13.50 10.08 -0.60
CA MET A 10 13.80 10.86 -1.80
C MET A 10 14.77 10.16 -2.75
N LEU A 11 15.72 9.37 -2.23
CA LEU A 11 16.59 8.55 -3.08
C LEU A 11 15.78 7.44 -3.78
N ASP A 12 14.85 6.83 -3.05
CA ASP A 12 14.15 5.63 -3.50
C ASP A 12 12.94 5.93 -4.39
N ILE A 13 12.24 7.07 -4.16
CA ILE A 13 10.93 7.35 -4.77
C ILE A 13 10.94 8.72 -5.44
N GLN A 14 10.51 8.82 -6.72
CA GLN A 14 10.19 10.10 -7.36
C GLN A 14 8.69 10.40 -7.22
N THR A 15 8.35 11.36 -6.35
CA THR A 15 6.97 11.78 -6.10
C THR A 15 6.93 13.29 -5.81
N PRO A 16 5.81 13.98 -6.08
CA PRO A 16 5.67 15.40 -5.76
C PRO A 16 5.80 15.72 -4.27
N PHE A 17 5.42 14.78 -3.40
CA PHE A 17 5.39 14.97 -1.94
C PHE A 17 6.02 13.80 -1.20
N TYR A 18 6.72 14.11 -0.12
CA TYR A 18 7.31 13.20 0.85
C TYR A 18 6.70 13.50 2.21
N MET A 19 6.24 12.48 2.93
CA MET A 19 5.61 12.63 4.22
C MET A 19 6.35 11.85 5.30
N TYR A 20 6.64 12.51 6.41
CA TYR A 20 6.93 11.85 7.69
C TYR A 20 5.65 11.85 8.53
N THR A 21 5.41 10.77 9.28
CA THR A 21 4.39 10.72 10.33
C THR A 21 4.87 9.86 11.50
N ASN A 22 4.46 10.22 12.71
CA ASN A 22 4.55 9.30 13.86
C ASN A 22 3.67 8.07 13.61
N GLY A 23 4.10 6.91 14.14
CA GLY A 23 3.46 5.61 13.87
C GLY A 23 2.16 5.37 14.63
N ASP A 24 1.79 6.26 15.54
CA ASP A 24 0.60 6.23 16.40
C ASP A 24 -0.46 7.25 15.97
N ILE A 25 -0.35 7.78 14.74
CA ILE A 25 -1.35 8.65 14.13
C ILE A 25 -2.16 7.88 13.09
N LEU A 26 -3.48 8.00 13.19
CA LEU A 26 -4.44 7.49 12.22
C LEU A 26 -4.97 8.63 11.35
N TYR A 27 -5.08 8.36 10.05
CA TYR A 27 -5.59 9.30 9.05
C TYR A 27 -6.80 8.71 8.32
N ASN A 28 -7.64 9.60 7.79
CA ASN A 28 -8.70 9.25 6.84
C ASN A 28 -8.36 9.74 5.41
N ARG A 29 -9.26 9.49 4.45
CA ARG A 29 -9.07 9.83 3.02
C ARG A 29 -8.84 11.32 2.77
N LYS A 30 -9.24 12.17 3.72
CA LYS A 30 -9.09 13.62 3.57
C LYS A 30 -7.61 14.04 3.50
N LEU A 31 -6.69 13.28 4.11
CA LEU A 31 -5.24 13.46 3.91
C LEU A 31 -4.87 13.50 2.42
N ILE A 32 -5.29 12.48 1.68
CA ILE A 32 -5.00 12.36 0.24
C ILE A 32 -5.74 13.43 -0.56
N GLN A 33 -6.98 13.74 -0.21
CA GLN A 33 -7.75 14.80 -0.87
C GLN A 33 -7.07 16.16 -0.71
N THR A 34 -6.61 16.50 0.49
CA THR A 34 -5.90 17.75 0.77
C THR A 34 -4.59 17.85 0.00
N VAL A 35 -3.76 16.81 0.05
CA VAL A 35 -2.47 16.82 -0.64
C VAL A 35 -2.66 16.90 -2.17
N LYS A 36 -3.67 16.22 -2.72
CA LYS A 36 -4.02 16.33 -4.15
C LYS A 36 -4.46 17.75 -4.53
N HIS A 37 -5.30 18.38 -3.71
CA HIS A 37 -5.73 19.75 -3.96
C HIS A 37 -4.55 20.74 -3.93
N ILE A 38 -3.66 20.63 -2.92
CA ILE A 38 -2.44 21.43 -2.85
C ILE A 38 -1.55 21.17 -4.07
N LYS A 39 -1.44 19.92 -4.55
CA LYS A 39 -0.73 19.61 -5.79
C LYS A 39 -1.29 20.38 -6.98
N GLN A 40 -2.62 20.42 -7.14
CA GLN A 40 -3.26 21.11 -8.26
C GLN A 40 -2.99 22.61 -8.23
N LEU A 41 -3.01 23.22 -7.04
CA LEU A 41 -2.63 24.63 -6.86
C LEU A 41 -1.15 24.87 -7.21
N MET A 42 -0.28 23.92 -6.89
CA MET A 42 1.14 23.99 -7.23
C MET A 42 1.38 23.82 -8.75
N ASP A 43 0.68 22.88 -9.39
CA ASP A 43 0.78 22.62 -10.83
C ASP A 43 0.29 23.83 -11.66
N THR A 44 -0.72 24.53 -11.14
CA THR A 44 -1.24 25.78 -11.73
C THR A 44 -0.40 27.01 -11.37
N LYS A 45 0.67 26.84 -10.59
CA LYS A 45 1.56 27.91 -10.10
C LYS A 45 0.84 28.97 -9.26
N LEU A 46 -0.32 28.65 -8.70
CA LEU A 46 -1.04 29.49 -7.75
C LEU A 46 -0.34 29.55 -6.39
N ILE A 47 0.44 28.51 -6.06
CA ILE A 47 1.35 28.47 -4.92
C ILE A 47 2.75 28.03 -5.37
N ARG A 48 3.76 28.28 -4.53
CA ARG A 48 5.14 27.88 -4.83
C ARG A 48 5.31 26.38 -4.60
N ASN A 49 6.32 25.79 -5.24
CA ASN A 49 6.65 24.37 -5.09
C ASN A 49 7.62 24.08 -3.93
N LYS A 50 7.96 25.08 -3.11
CA LYS A 50 8.80 24.98 -1.92
C LYS A 50 7.92 25.15 -0.68
N LEU A 51 7.30 24.06 -0.23
CA LEU A 51 6.25 24.11 0.79
C LEU A 51 6.37 22.98 1.82
N LEU A 52 5.97 23.29 3.05
CA LEU A 52 5.83 22.35 4.16
C LEU A 52 4.37 22.38 4.65
N ILE A 53 3.69 21.25 4.52
CA ILE A 53 2.32 21.02 5.03
C ILE A 53 2.42 20.36 6.40
N ILE A 54 1.77 20.99 7.38
CA ILE A 54 1.73 20.57 8.78
C ILE A 54 0.30 20.67 9.30
N GLY A 55 0.05 20.28 10.55
CA GLY A 55 -1.26 20.43 11.16
C GLY A 55 -1.33 19.76 12.51
N THR A 56 -2.36 20.12 13.26
CA THR A 56 -2.57 19.59 14.60
C THR A 56 -3.29 18.25 14.56
N ARG A 57 -3.18 17.51 15.66
CA ARG A 57 -3.85 16.23 15.88
C ARG A 57 -4.93 16.32 16.94
N SER A 58 -5.85 15.36 16.92
CA SER A 58 -6.81 15.13 17.99
C SER A 58 -6.37 13.94 18.84
N ASN A 59 -6.35 14.08 20.16
CA ASN A 59 -5.92 13.01 21.07
C ASN A 59 -7.11 12.19 21.54
N HIS A 60 -7.08 10.89 21.25
CA HIS A 60 -8.12 9.98 21.72
C HIS A 60 -7.53 8.87 22.59
N ILE A 61 -8.11 8.66 23.78
CA ILE A 61 -7.77 7.51 24.62
C ILE A 61 -8.41 6.28 24.01
N MET A 62 -7.58 5.36 23.51
CA MET A 62 -8.06 4.18 22.81
C MET A 62 -8.65 3.17 23.81
N THR A 63 -9.98 3.02 23.81
CA THR A 63 -10.71 1.98 24.55
C THR A 63 -11.06 0.78 23.69
N GLN A 64 -11.01 0.95 22.36
CA GLN A 64 -11.32 -0.06 21.36
C GLN A 64 -10.45 0.13 20.12
N TYR A 65 -10.32 -0.92 19.31
CA TYR A 65 -9.62 -0.83 18.03
C TYR A 65 -10.43 -0.03 17.00
N VAL A 66 -9.75 0.80 16.22
CA VAL A 66 -10.33 1.57 15.12
C VAL A 66 -10.06 0.83 13.82
N SER A 67 -11.12 0.34 13.17
CA SER A 67 -11.02 -0.49 11.97
C SER A 67 -11.65 0.13 10.72
N ARG A 68 -12.49 1.17 10.87
CA ARG A 68 -13.12 1.88 9.76
C ARG A 68 -12.72 3.35 9.76
N GLU A 69 -12.61 3.91 8.56
CA GLU A 69 -12.29 5.32 8.37
C GLU A 69 -13.31 6.26 9.02
N GLY A 70 -14.60 5.91 8.96
CA GLY A 70 -15.68 6.69 9.60
C GLY A 70 -15.53 6.78 11.12
N ASP A 71 -14.92 5.76 11.74
CA ASP A 71 -14.66 5.74 13.18
C ASP A 71 -13.52 6.73 13.53
N ILE A 72 -12.54 6.94 12.65
CA ILE A 72 -11.46 7.93 12.85
C ILE A 72 -12.05 9.34 12.95
N GLU A 73 -12.93 9.70 12.02
CA GLU A 73 -13.60 11.00 12.01
C GLU A 73 -14.49 11.18 13.25
N LEU A 74 -15.26 10.16 13.61
CA LEU A 74 -16.13 10.18 14.79
C LEU A 74 -15.31 10.40 16.07
N LEU A 75 -14.25 9.62 16.25
CA LEU A 75 -13.40 9.69 17.42
C LEU A 75 -12.61 11.00 17.47
N ALA A 76 -12.14 11.50 16.33
CA ALA A 76 -11.50 12.82 16.25
C ALA A 76 -12.44 13.94 16.71
N ARG A 77 -13.72 13.91 16.29
CA ARG A 77 -14.74 14.89 16.75
C ARG A 77 -15.07 14.79 18.23
N GLN A 78 -15.00 13.59 18.79
CA GLN A 78 -15.20 13.34 20.23
C GLN A 78 -13.95 13.65 21.07
N SER A 79 -12.83 13.96 20.41
CA SER A 79 -11.54 14.18 21.03
C SER A 79 -11.24 15.67 21.14
N ARG A 80 -10.30 16.00 22.03
CA ARG A 80 -9.75 17.35 22.11
C ARG A 80 -8.66 17.52 21.06
N VAL A 81 -8.77 18.58 20.24
CA VAL A 81 -7.67 19.03 19.39
C VAL A 81 -6.50 19.45 20.28
N PHE A 82 -5.33 18.88 20.03
CA PHE A 82 -4.15 19.06 20.86
C PHE A 82 -3.46 20.42 20.56
N ILE A 83 -2.42 20.76 21.32
CA ILE A 83 -1.75 22.06 21.19
C ILE A 83 -1.08 22.23 19.83
N LYS A 84 -1.04 23.49 19.33
CA LYS A 84 -0.56 23.86 18.00
C LYS A 84 0.93 23.60 17.74
N ASP A 85 1.68 23.32 18.80
CA ASP A 85 3.12 23.08 18.77
C ASP A 85 3.45 21.59 18.67
N ALA A 86 2.45 20.71 18.75
CA ALA A 86 2.64 19.27 18.54
C ALA A 86 2.38 18.95 17.06
N GLN A 87 3.48 18.74 16.33
CA GLN A 87 3.42 18.33 14.92
C GLN A 87 3.83 16.87 14.80
N ASP A 88 2.88 16.02 14.43
CA ASP A 88 3.12 14.58 14.30
C ASP A 88 3.30 14.15 12.84
N TYR A 89 3.16 15.08 11.89
CA TYR A 89 3.47 14.86 10.48
C TYR A 89 4.02 16.08 9.77
N PHE A 90 4.83 15.82 8.74
CA PHE A 90 5.42 16.83 7.87
C PHE A 90 5.34 16.35 6.43
N ILE A 91 4.74 17.13 5.54
CA ILE A 91 4.70 16.84 4.11
C ILE A 91 5.46 17.91 3.35
N VAL A 92 6.47 17.52 2.59
CA VAL A 92 7.35 18.44 1.87
C VAL A 92 7.50 18.02 0.41
N THR A 93 7.85 18.95 -0.47
CA THR A 93 8.34 18.59 -1.81
C THR A 93 9.83 18.28 -1.75
N ARG A 94 10.35 17.59 -2.77
CA ARG A 94 11.77 17.14 -2.84
C ARG A 94 12.79 18.23 -2.51
N HIS A 95 12.60 19.43 -3.05
CA HIS A 95 13.55 20.54 -2.94
C HIS A 95 13.11 21.60 -1.91
N THR A 96 12.15 21.25 -1.06
CA THR A 96 11.64 22.16 -0.03
C THR A 96 12.72 22.47 1.00
N ILE A 97 13.30 21.45 1.62
CA ILE A 97 14.30 21.58 2.68
C ILE A 97 15.69 21.32 2.10
N ASN A 98 16.64 22.23 2.36
CA ASN A 98 18.04 21.93 2.15
C ASN A 98 18.51 21.01 3.29
N TRP A 99 18.52 19.71 3.03
CA TRP A 99 18.91 18.71 4.01
C TRP A 99 20.38 18.78 4.41
N GLU A 100 21.26 19.38 3.60
CA GLU A 100 22.67 19.54 3.96
C GLU A 100 22.83 20.48 5.16
N THR A 101 22.01 21.53 5.22
CA THR A 101 22.03 22.53 6.30
C THR A 101 21.03 22.23 7.42
N PHE A 102 20.12 21.28 7.22
CA PHE A 102 19.18 20.86 8.26
C PHE A 102 19.90 20.00 9.34
N PRO A 103 19.80 20.36 10.64
CA PRO A 103 20.49 19.62 11.71
C PRO A 103 20.00 18.18 11.90
N GLU A 104 20.84 17.34 12.51
CA GLU A 104 20.59 15.91 12.74
C GLU A 104 19.65 15.65 13.93
N TYR A 105 18.40 16.12 13.81
CA TYR A 105 17.37 15.89 14.82
C TYR A 105 16.95 14.42 14.87
N LEU A 106 16.92 13.87 16.09
CA LEU A 106 16.49 12.51 16.36
C LEU A 106 14.96 12.48 16.60
N VAL A 107 14.28 11.66 15.80
CA VAL A 107 12.85 11.38 15.93
C VAL A 107 12.55 10.68 17.26
N GLY A 108 11.43 11.05 17.89
CA GLY A 108 11.02 10.48 19.18
C GLY A 108 11.65 11.15 20.42
N ARG A 109 12.48 12.19 20.22
CA ARG A 109 12.97 13.08 21.28
C ARG A 109 12.26 14.42 21.22
N SER A 110 12.32 15.22 22.28
CA SER A 110 11.67 16.54 22.27
C SER A 110 12.21 17.42 21.14
N GLY A 111 11.32 18.08 20.39
CA GLY A 111 11.67 19.28 19.66
C GLY A 111 12.14 19.17 18.20
N TYR A 112 12.21 17.95 17.64
CA TYR A 112 12.50 17.78 16.20
C TYR A 112 11.37 18.33 15.32
N ASP A 113 10.14 18.25 15.84
CA ASP A 113 8.90 18.70 15.23
C ASP A 113 8.84 20.22 15.16
N ASN A 114 9.17 20.91 16.24
CA ASN A 114 9.26 22.37 16.23
C ASN A 114 10.43 22.87 15.37
N ALA A 115 11.54 22.13 15.35
CA ALA A 115 12.74 22.55 14.62
C ALA A 115 12.53 22.57 13.10
N ILE A 116 11.80 21.60 12.53
CA ILE A 116 11.53 21.57 11.09
C ILE A 116 10.58 22.70 10.67
N VAL A 117 9.61 23.07 11.50
CA VAL A 117 8.72 24.22 11.25
C VAL A 117 9.50 25.53 11.29
N ASP A 118 10.29 25.74 12.35
CA ASP A 118 11.08 26.95 12.56
C ASP A 118 12.20 27.11 11.51
N PHE A 119 12.87 26.00 11.14
CA PHE A 119 13.80 25.99 10.01
C PHE A 119 13.10 26.40 8.71
N SER A 120 11.91 25.87 8.46
CA SER A 120 11.16 26.16 7.24
C SER A 120 10.73 27.62 7.17
N PHE A 121 10.22 28.15 8.28
CA PHE A 121 9.87 29.57 8.40
C PHE A 121 11.07 30.48 8.08
N ARG A 122 12.23 30.23 8.70
CA ARG A 122 13.44 31.03 8.48
C ARG A 122 14.04 30.93 7.07
N ASN A 123 13.76 29.84 6.35
CA ASN A 123 14.27 29.60 4.99
C ASN A 123 13.22 29.92 3.91
N GLU A 124 12.23 30.75 4.24
CA GLU A 124 11.17 31.24 3.35
C GLU A 124 10.41 30.11 2.62
N ILE A 125 10.19 29.00 3.32
CA ILE A 125 9.38 27.88 2.85
C ILE A 125 7.91 28.20 3.11
N GLU A 126 7.04 27.91 2.13
CA GLU A 126 5.60 28.12 2.31
C GLU A 126 5.03 27.11 3.31
N LEU A 127 4.63 27.61 4.48
CA LEU A 127 3.98 26.82 5.52
C LEU A 127 2.46 26.77 5.28
N ILE A 128 1.92 25.55 5.21
CA ILE A 128 0.48 25.29 5.03
C ILE A 128 -0.06 24.54 6.26
N ASP A 129 -0.99 25.15 6.99
CA ASP A 129 -1.72 24.51 8.07
C ASP A 129 -2.93 23.73 7.51
N ALA A 130 -2.82 22.41 7.59
CA ALA A 130 -3.81 21.49 7.09
C ALA A 130 -4.74 20.91 8.17
N THR A 131 -4.71 21.47 9.39
CA THR A 131 -5.55 21.03 10.52
C THR A 131 -7.03 20.85 10.17
N ASN A 132 -7.62 21.79 9.42
CA ASN A 132 -9.06 21.75 9.18
C ASN A 132 -9.48 20.77 8.07
N THR A 133 -8.52 20.23 7.31
CA THR A 133 -8.83 19.28 6.23
C THR A 133 -8.21 17.91 6.43
N ILE A 134 -7.07 17.81 7.11
CA ILE A 134 -6.43 16.54 7.45
C ILE A 134 -6.84 16.14 8.86
N THR A 135 -7.59 15.04 8.98
CA THR A 135 -7.89 14.43 10.27
C THR A 135 -6.72 13.57 10.72
N ALA A 136 -5.93 14.06 11.67
CA ALA A 136 -4.88 13.30 12.36
C ALA A 136 -5.36 12.89 13.75
N LEU A 137 -5.65 11.60 13.96
CA LEU A 137 -6.11 11.06 15.25
C LEU A 137 -4.94 10.35 15.95
N HIS A 138 -4.49 10.88 17.07
CA HIS A 138 -3.44 10.27 17.87
C HIS A 138 -3.99 9.25 18.86
N GLN A 139 -3.39 8.06 18.84
CA GLN A 139 -3.75 6.92 19.66
C GLN A 139 -3.12 7.02 21.06
N SER A 140 -3.77 7.73 21.97
CA SER A 140 -3.31 7.89 23.36
C SER A 140 -3.69 6.71 24.26
N ASN A 141 -2.91 6.47 25.32
CA ASN A 141 -3.26 5.55 26.40
C ASN A 141 -3.63 6.31 27.69
N VAL A 142 -4.11 5.58 28.70
CA VAL A 142 -4.54 6.14 30.00
C VAL A 142 -3.40 6.78 30.80
N LYS A 143 -2.12 6.51 30.46
CA LYS A 143 -0.94 7.05 31.16
C LYS A 143 -0.56 8.48 30.73
N GLY A 144 -1.28 9.07 29.77
CA GLY A 144 -1.27 10.51 29.53
C GLY A 144 -0.36 11.00 28.40
N GLU A 145 -0.66 12.21 27.95
CA GLU A 145 -0.25 12.87 26.69
C GLU A 145 1.21 13.37 26.66
N TYR A 146 1.99 13.10 27.71
CA TYR A 146 3.32 13.68 27.93
C TYR A 146 4.35 12.63 28.39
N LEU A 147 4.33 11.42 27.81
CA LEU A 147 5.26 10.35 28.19
C LEU A 147 6.74 10.75 28.07
N TRP A 148 7.06 11.71 27.20
CA TRP A 148 8.39 12.30 27.10
C TRP A 148 8.88 12.98 28.40
N LYS A 149 8.00 13.35 29.33
CA LYS A 149 8.37 13.93 30.64
C LYS A 149 8.89 12.89 31.63
N TYR A 150 8.73 11.59 31.36
CA TYR A 150 9.05 10.50 32.29
C TYR A 150 10.29 9.68 31.89
N HIS A 151 10.97 10.04 30.80
CA HIS A 151 12.24 9.42 30.43
C HIS A 151 13.40 10.08 31.21
N ASN A 152 14.37 9.28 31.65
CA ASN A 152 15.47 9.71 32.52
C ASN A 152 16.40 10.73 31.85
N ASN A 153 16.84 11.73 32.63
CA ASN A 153 17.50 12.98 32.22
C ASN A 153 18.84 12.90 31.46
N GLN A 154 19.45 11.73 31.24
CA GLN A 154 20.75 11.65 30.54
C GLN A 154 20.64 11.62 29.01
N GLU A 155 19.51 11.19 28.44
CA GLU A 155 19.34 11.06 26.97
C GLU A 155 18.43 12.14 26.33
N HIS A 156 17.84 13.02 27.15
CA HIS A 156 17.00 14.14 26.68
C HIS A 156 17.81 15.21 25.93
N GLY A 157 19.14 15.20 26.11
CA GLY A 157 20.03 16.23 25.61
C GLY A 157 20.30 16.21 24.11
N TRP A 158 20.03 15.10 23.39
CA TRP A 158 20.49 14.96 22.00
C TRP A 158 19.99 16.07 21.09
N ASN A 159 18.66 16.27 21.06
CA ASN A 159 18.09 17.39 20.33
C ASN A 159 18.40 18.71 21.03
N ALA A 160 18.46 18.72 22.38
CA ALA A 160 18.71 19.90 23.22
C ALA A 160 20.02 20.64 22.87
N ILE A 161 21.06 19.90 22.44
CA ILE A 161 22.33 20.45 21.95
C ILE A 161 22.12 21.39 20.75
N PHE A 162 21.11 21.10 19.92
CA PHE A 162 20.69 21.96 18.80
C PHE A 162 19.58 22.96 19.18
N TRP A 163 18.99 22.82 20.38
CA TRP A 163 17.65 23.35 20.72
C TRP A 163 17.67 24.64 21.55
N ALA A 164 18.60 24.79 22.48
CA ALA A 164 18.42 25.71 23.62
C ALA A 164 18.32 27.23 23.29
N PRO A 165 18.88 27.78 22.19
CA PRO A 165 18.75 29.23 21.92
C PRO A 165 17.88 29.66 20.71
N ILE A 166 17.35 28.75 19.88
CA ILE A 166 17.12 29.10 18.45
C ILE A 166 15.67 28.94 17.95
N ILE A 167 14.81 28.10 18.55
CA ILE A 167 13.44 27.91 18.03
C ILE A 167 12.52 29.03 18.50
N ARG A 168 11.95 29.78 17.55
CA ARG A 168 11.02 30.91 17.83
C ARG A 168 9.68 30.78 17.12
N HIS A 169 9.60 29.94 16.09
CA HIS A 169 8.43 29.76 15.23
C HIS A 169 7.99 28.28 15.18
N PRO A 170 7.55 27.68 16.30
CA PRO A 170 7.42 26.23 16.44
C PRO A 170 6.10 25.62 15.94
N SER A 171 5.16 26.43 15.43
CA SER A 171 3.74 26.07 15.42
C SER A 171 3.03 26.32 14.10
N THR A 172 1.82 25.78 13.97
CA THR A 172 0.90 26.09 12.86
C THR A 172 0.51 27.57 12.77
N ASN A 173 0.69 28.39 13.82
CA ASN A 173 0.40 29.83 13.75
C ASN A 173 1.26 30.56 12.72
N GLU A 174 2.44 30.01 12.41
CA GLU A 174 3.42 30.60 11.49
C GLU A 174 3.05 30.34 10.02
N SER A 175 2.02 29.53 9.78
CA SER A 175 1.55 29.24 8.43
C SER A 175 0.80 30.42 7.82
N ARG A 176 1.28 30.90 6.68
CA ARG A 176 0.56 31.87 5.85
C ARG A 176 -0.73 31.29 5.30
N TYR A 177 -0.69 30.02 4.89
CA TYR A 177 -1.85 29.37 4.30
C TYR A 177 -2.50 28.40 5.27
N SER A 178 -3.82 28.28 5.22
CA SER A 178 -4.55 27.17 5.82
C SER A 178 -5.44 26.51 4.80
N THR A 179 -5.67 25.20 4.93
CA THR A 179 -6.71 24.55 4.12
C THR A 179 -8.02 24.51 4.89
N GLU A 180 -9.14 24.64 4.18
CA GLU A 180 -10.48 24.63 4.77
C GLU A 180 -11.45 23.89 3.85
N PHE A 181 -12.44 23.22 4.45
CA PHE A 181 -13.61 22.77 3.71
C PHE A 181 -14.60 23.93 3.54
N ARG A 182 -14.84 24.37 2.31
CA ARG A 182 -15.88 25.35 1.96
C ARG A 182 -16.81 24.72 0.93
N ASN A 183 -18.12 24.70 1.24
CA ASN A 183 -19.14 24.09 0.38
C ASN A 183 -18.85 22.63 -0.03
N GLY A 184 -18.19 21.87 0.85
CA GLY A 184 -17.83 20.46 0.57
C GLY A 184 -16.53 20.27 -0.21
N GLU A 185 -15.89 21.34 -0.66
CA GLU A 185 -14.61 21.30 -1.37
C GLU A 185 -13.46 21.79 -0.50
N ILE A 186 -12.27 21.26 -0.75
CA ILE A 186 -11.04 21.73 -0.11
C ILE A 186 -10.64 23.01 -0.82
N THR A 187 -10.35 24.05 -0.04
CA THR A 187 -9.83 25.33 -0.52
C THR A 187 -8.59 25.70 0.26
N LEU A 188 -7.67 26.42 -0.38
CA LEU A 188 -6.52 27.02 0.30
C LEU A 188 -6.84 28.48 0.63
N PHE A 189 -6.72 28.85 1.89
CA PHE A 189 -6.95 30.19 2.39
C PHE A 189 -5.62 30.87 2.68
N ASP A 190 -5.39 32.03 2.08
CA ASP A 190 -4.24 32.89 2.37
C ASP A 190 -4.60 33.85 3.51
N LYS A 191 -4.04 33.61 4.70
CA LYS A 191 -4.31 34.39 5.91
C LYS A 191 -3.79 35.82 5.81
N LEU A 192 -2.76 36.06 4.98
CA LEU A 192 -2.20 37.40 4.79
C LEU A 192 -3.15 38.28 3.97
N THR A 193 -3.72 37.74 2.90
CA THR A 193 -4.63 38.47 2.01
C THR A 193 -6.11 38.32 2.37
N ASN A 194 -6.42 37.44 3.32
CA ASN A 194 -7.77 37.08 3.75
C ASN A 194 -8.64 36.57 2.57
N LYS A 195 -8.04 35.83 1.63
CA LYS A 195 -8.68 35.33 0.40
C LYS A 195 -8.49 33.84 0.23
N SER A 196 -9.52 33.18 -0.30
CA SER A 196 -9.39 31.82 -0.80
C SER A 196 -8.75 31.80 -2.17
N ILE A 197 -7.74 30.96 -2.34
CA ILE A 197 -7.17 30.57 -3.61
C ILE A 197 -8.02 29.41 -4.11
N VAL A 198 -8.74 29.65 -5.19
CA VAL A 198 -9.64 28.69 -5.83
C VAL A 198 -9.05 28.37 -7.20
N LEU A 199 -9.09 27.10 -7.59
CA LEU A 199 -8.78 26.71 -8.95
C LEU A 199 -9.88 27.28 -9.86
N GLU A 200 -9.53 28.11 -10.84
CA GLU A 200 -10.48 28.48 -11.88
C GLU A 200 -10.98 27.19 -12.55
N SER A 201 -12.31 27.08 -12.69
CA SER A 201 -12.98 25.86 -13.14
C SER A 201 -12.42 25.42 -14.50
N PHE A 202 -11.61 24.35 -14.50
CA PHE A 202 -11.43 23.54 -15.69
C PHE A 202 -12.79 22.89 -16.04
N PRO A 203 -13.14 22.71 -17.32
CA PRO A 203 -14.43 22.15 -17.71
C PRO A 203 -14.75 20.89 -16.88
N ASN A 204 -15.90 20.95 -16.21
CA ASN A 204 -16.41 20.06 -15.15
C ASN A 204 -16.57 18.58 -15.56
N ASN A 205 -15.49 17.93 -15.96
CA ASN A 205 -15.51 16.52 -16.35
C ASN A 205 -14.89 15.62 -15.27
N TRP A 206 -14.31 16.19 -14.21
CA TRP A 206 -13.48 15.45 -13.24
C TRP A 206 -13.94 15.55 -11.77
N MET A 207 -14.91 16.42 -11.46
CA MET A 207 -15.47 16.60 -10.13
C MET A 207 -16.97 16.25 -10.12
N ASN A 208 -17.26 14.97 -10.32
CA ASN A 208 -18.52 14.35 -9.90
C ASN A 208 -18.25 12.88 -9.56
N PHE A 209 -17.35 12.66 -8.59
CA PHE A 209 -17.19 11.34 -7.97
C PHE A 209 -18.24 11.19 -6.85
N ASN A 210 -19.51 11.25 -7.24
CA ASN A 210 -20.65 10.98 -6.36
C ASN A 210 -20.74 9.47 -6.11
N MET A 211 -20.89 9.04 -4.86
CA MET A 211 -21.13 7.62 -4.55
C MET A 211 -22.42 7.07 -5.18
N GLU A 212 -23.31 7.92 -5.70
CA GLU A 212 -24.50 7.52 -6.45
C GLU A 212 -24.18 6.99 -7.86
N THR A 213 -23.04 7.36 -8.47
CA THR A 213 -22.62 6.75 -9.76
C THR A 213 -22.07 5.34 -9.59
N MET A 214 -21.92 4.83 -8.35
CA MET A 214 -21.70 3.40 -8.12
C MET A 214 -22.92 2.54 -8.48
N LEU A 215 -24.08 3.16 -8.69
CA LEU A 215 -25.33 2.50 -9.08
C LEU A 215 -25.99 3.13 -10.31
N ASP A 216 -25.29 3.99 -11.08
CA ASP A 216 -25.84 4.50 -12.34
C ASP A 216 -25.89 3.37 -13.39
N PRO A 217 -27.10 2.90 -13.79
CA PRO A 217 -27.26 1.85 -14.78
C PRO A 217 -26.93 2.30 -16.21
N SER A 218 -26.59 3.58 -16.42
CA SER A 218 -26.36 4.15 -17.76
C SER A 218 -24.90 4.04 -18.25
N HIS A 219 -23.93 3.77 -17.37
CA HIS A 219 -22.56 3.39 -17.75
C HIS A 219 -22.45 1.87 -18.02
N ASN A 220 -23.23 1.36 -18.97
CA ASN A 220 -23.25 -0.03 -19.41
C ASN A 220 -22.06 -0.42 -20.31
N ALA A 221 -20.89 0.19 -20.12
CA ALA A 221 -19.63 -0.32 -20.67
C ALA A 221 -18.91 -1.05 -19.54
N HIS A 222 -19.06 -2.38 -19.46
CA HIS A 222 -18.14 -3.20 -18.68
C HIS A 222 -16.71 -2.86 -19.14
N PRO A 223 -15.80 -2.44 -18.24
CA PRO A 223 -14.42 -2.13 -18.61
C PRO A 223 -13.80 -3.40 -19.22
N ASN A 224 -13.38 -3.29 -20.47
CA ASN A 224 -12.69 -4.34 -21.21
C ASN A 224 -11.18 -4.12 -21.06
N LEU A 225 -10.39 -5.19 -20.96
CA LEU A 225 -8.92 -5.12 -20.92
C LEU A 225 -8.28 -4.60 -22.23
N GLY A 226 -9.08 -4.35 -23.26
CA GLY A 226 -8.63 -3.91 -24.58
C GLY A 226 -7.82 -5.02 -25.27
N PRO A 227 -6.66 -4.71 -25.89
CA PRO A 227 -5.86 -5.70 -26.63
C PRO A 227 -5.07 -6.67 -25.72
N VAL A 228 -5.26 -6.62 -24.40
CA VAL A 228 -4.51 -7.41 -23.43
C VAL A 228 -5.23 -8.73 -23.14
N LYS A 229 -4.54 -9.84 -23.37
CA LYS A 229 -5.06 -11.19 -23.08
C LYS A 229 -4.83 -11.57 -21.62
N LEU A 230 -5.89 -11.84 -20.87
CA LEU A 230 -5.80 -12.41 -19.52
C LEU A 230 -6.01 -13.92 -19.55
N THR A 231 -5.09 -14.66 -18.90
CA THR A 231 -5.23 -16.10 -18.62
C THR A 231 -5.35 -16.31 -17.12
N ILE A 232 -6.29 -17.15 -16.68
CA ILE A 232 -6.36 -17.62 -15.29
C ILE A 232 -5.57 -18.92 -15.19
N ILE A 233 -4.66 -19.01 -14.23
CA ILE A 233 -3.81 -20.17 -13.99
C ILE A 233 -4.06 -20.67 -12.57
N VAL A 234 -4.58 -21.87 -12.43
CA VAL A 234 -4.83 -22.49 -11.12
C VAL A 234 -3.71 -23.49 -10.82
N LEU A 235 -3.09 -23.38 -9.64
CA LEU A 235 -2.13 -24.32 -9.10
C LEU A 235 -2.87 -25.32 -8.19
N ALA A 236 -2.74 -26.62 -8.48
CA ALA A 236 -3.47 -27.68 -7.79
C ALA A 236 -2.57 -28.86 -7.48
N TYR A 237 -2.89 -29.57 -6.40
CA TYR A 237 -2.19 -30.79 -6.00
C TYR A 237 -3.15 -31.92 -5.65
N ASN A 238 -3.55 -32.05 -4.38
CA ASN A 238 -4.29 -33.19 -3.85
C ASN A 238 -5.55 -32.80 -3.04
N ARG A 239 -6.18 -31.67 -3.40
CA ARG A 239 -7.37 -31.15 -2.71
C ARG A 239 -8.57 -31.04 -3.67
N PRO A 240 -9.19 -32.18 -4.05
CA PRO A 240 -10.23 -32.21 -5.09
C PRO A 240 -11.44 -31.33 -4.78
N GLU A 241 -11.92 -31.33 -3.54
CA GLU A 241 -13.06 -30.49 -3.13
C GLU A 241 -12.73 -29.00 -3.15
N SER A 242 -11.48 -28.65 -2.80
CA SER A 242 -11.00 -27.27 -2.85
C SER A 242 -10.91 -26.78 -4.29
N LEU A 243 -10.28 -27.57 -5.15
CA LEU A 243 -10.18 -27.32 -6.58
C LEU A 243 -11.57 -27.16 -7.22
N LYS A 244 -12.50 -28.07 -6.93
CA LYS A 244 -13.89 -28.02 -7.41
C LYS A 244 -14.60 -26.75 -6.96
N ARG A 245 -14.40 -26.34 -5.70
CA ARG A 245 -14.98 -25.10 -5.15
C ARG A 245 -14.44 -23.86 -5.85
N LEU A 246 -13.12 -23.77 -6.06
CA LEU A 246 -12.51 -22.67 -6.81
C LEU A 246 -13.05 -22.60 -8.24
N LEU A 247 -13.01 -23.72 -8.98
CA LEU A 247 -13.51 -23.79 -10.35
C LEU A 247 -14.99 -23.38 -10.45
N SER A 248 -15.82 -23.83 -9.51
CA SER A 248 -17.23 -23.44 -9.43
C SER A 248 -17.41 -21.94 -9.15
N SER A 249 -16.51 -21.31 -8.39
CA SER A 249 -16.52 -19.86 -8.19
C SER A 249 -16.12 -19.09 -9.45
N LEU A 250 -15.09 -19.56 -10.18
CA LEU A 250 -14.61 -18.98 -11.43
C LEU A 250 -15.68 -19.04 -12.52
N GLN A 251 -16.43 -20.14 -12.60
CA GLN A 251 -17.51 -20.33 -13.58
C GLN A 251 -18.58 -19.23 -13.50
N ARG A 252 -18.81 -18.66 -12.31
CA ARG A 252 -19.86 -17.67 -12.05
C ARG A 252 -19.40 -16.22 -12.28
N VAL A 253 -18.14 -16.00 -12.65
CA VAL A 253 -17.57 -14.66 -12.81
C VAL A 253 -18.13 -13.97 -14.04
N LYS A 254 -18.39 -12.66 -13.91
CA LYS A 254 -18.86 -11.81 -15.01
C LYS A 254 -17.66 -11.17 -15.72
N PHE A 255 -17.18 -11.80 -16.80
CA PHE A 255 -16.08 -11.29 -17.62
C PHE A 255 -16.52 -10.27 -18.70
N GLY A 256 -17.82 -9.93 -18.76
CA GLY A 256 -18.33 -9.04 -19.79
C GLY A 256 -18.23 -9.66 -21.18
N LYS A 257 -17.60 -8.96 -22.12
CA LYS A 257 -17.41 -9.44 -23.51
C LYS A 257 -16.09 -10.19 -23.70
N ASP A 258 -15.26 -10.27 -22.68
CA ASP A 258 -13.91 -10.79 -22.80
C ASP A 258 -13.85 -12.30 -22.69
N ARG A 259 -13.08 -12.89 -23.60
CA ARG A 259 -12.76 -14.31 -23.58
C ARG A 259 -11.53 -14.54 -22.69
N ILE A 260 -11.71 -15.35 -21.65
CA ILE A 260 -10.68 -15.63 -20.65
C ILE A 260 -10.29 -17.09 -20.71
N ASP A 261 -9.02 -17.38 -20.98
CA ASP A 261 -8.51 -18.75 -20.98
C ASP A 261 -8.23 -19.22 -19.54
N LEU A 262 -8.49 -20.50 -19.27
CA LEU A 262 -8.22 -21.14 -17.99
C LEU A 262 -7.20 -22.27 -18.19
N LYS A 263 -6.13 -22.23 -17.40
CA LYS A 263 -5.11 -23.27 -17.30
C LYS A 263 -5.12 -23.81 -15.88
N VAL A 264 -5.16 -25.13 -15.70
CA VAL A 264 -4.88 -25.76 -14.40
C VAL A 264 -3.54 -26.48 -14.50
N ILE A 265 -2.67 -26.22 -13.53
CA ILE A 265 -1.40 -26.91 -13.34
C ILE A 265 -1.58 -27.88 -12.19
N LEU A 266 -1.44 -29.17 -12.47
CA LEU A 266 -1.55 -30.24 -11.49
C LEU A 266 -0.16 -30.79 -11.17
N ASP A 267 0.24 -30.68 -9.91
CA ASP A 267 1.48 -31.25 -9.39
C ASP A 267 1.33 -32.73 -9.03
N THR A 268 2.46 -33.42 -8.90
CA THR A 268 2.51 -34.80 -8.43
C THR A 268 2.94 -34.88 -6.98
N ASP A 269 2.76 -36.03 -6.34
CA ASP A 269 3.41 -36.36 -5.09
C ASP A 269 4.92 -36.63 -5.29
N LEU A 270 5.62 -36.93 -4.19
CA LEU A 270 7.06 -37.27 -4.21
C LEU A 270 7.39 -38.54 -5.01
N HIS A 271 6.39 -39.36 -5.34
CA HIS A 271 6.50 -40.56 -6.17
C HIS A 271 6.06 -40.32 -7.62
N ASN A 272 5.88 -39.05 -8.01
CA ASN A 272 5.47 -38.63 -9.34
C ASN A 272 4.07 -39.13 -9.77
N SER A 273 3.19 -39.35 -8.80
CA SER A 273 1.79 -39.75 -9.00
C SER A 273 0.82 -38.58 -8.79
N TYR A 274 -0.34 -38.61 -9.45
CA TYR A 274 -1.37 -37.58 -9.33
C TYR A 274 -2.51 -38.04 -8.42
N ASP A 275 -3.16 -37.08 -7.77
CA ASP A 275 -4.44 -37.31 -7.12
C ASP A 275 -5.52 -37.64 -8.15
N VAL A 276 -6.13 -38.83 -8.03
CA VAL A 276 -7.10 -39.36 -8.99
C VAL A 276 -8.40 -38.54 -8.99
N ASP A 277 -8.80 -38.00 -7.84
CA ASP A 277 -10.05 -37.26 -7.72
C ASP A 277 -9.91 -35.83 -8.25
N CYS A 278 -8.74 -35.19 -8.09
CA CYS A 278 -8.39 -33.96 -8.80
C CYS A 278 -8.47 -34.15 -10.32
N LEU A 279 -7.94 -35.26 -10.84
CA LEU A 279 -8.05 -35.58 -12.28
C LEU A 279 -9.50 -35.75 -12.73
N LYS A 280 -10.34 -36.44 -11.95
CA LYS A 280 -11.77 -36.58 -12.25
C LYS A 280 -12.46 -35.21 -12.30
N VAL A 281 -12.23 -34.36 -11.30
CA VAL A 281 -12.75 -32.98 -11.27
C VAL A 281 -12.35 -32.24 -12.54
N LEU A 282 -11.08 -32.30 -12.94
CA LEU A 282 -10.57 -31.57 -14.09
C LEU A 282 -11.12 -32.09 -15.42
N TYR A 283 -11.15 -33.41 -15.65
CA TYR A 283 -11.64 -33.96 -16.92
C TYR A 283 -13.16 -33.80 -17.09
N GLN A 284 -13.91 -33.69 -15.99
CA GLN A 284 -15.36 -33.43 -16.04
C GLN A 284 -15.70 -31.93 -16.16
N TYR A 285 -14.75 -31.05 -15.87
CA TYR A 285 -14.99 -29.61 -15.85
C TYR A 285 -15.11 -29.01 -17.26
N LYS A 286 -16.10 -28.12 -17.43
CA LYS A 286 -16.35 -27.40 -18.70
C LYS A 286 -16.28 -25.90 -18.48
N TRP A 287 -15.22 -25.28 -18.99
CA TRP A 287 -15.05 -23.83 -18.96
C TRP A 287 -15.82 -23.16 -20.10
N ILE A 288 -16.67 -22.19 -19.77
CA ILE A 288 -17.53 -21.51 -20.76
C ILE A 288 -16.98 -20.15 -21.22
N HIS A 289 -15.98 -19.61 -20.55
CA HIS A 289 -15.50 -18.25 -20.80
C HIS A 289 -14.29 -18.19 -21.74
N GLY A 290 -13.76 -19.33 -22.19
CA GLY A 290 -12.61 -19.41 -23.09
C GLY A 290 -12.09 -20.83 -23.26
N SER A 291 -10.80 -20.98 -23.60
CA SER A 291 -10.19 -22.32 -23.67
C SER A 291 -9.84 -22.86 -22.28
N PHE A 292 -9.85 -24.19 -22.13
CA PHE A 292 -9.47 -24.87 -20.91
C PHE A 292 -8.31 -25.84 -21.18
N ASN A 293 -7.24 -25.70 -20.41
CA ASN A 293 -6.02 -26.50 -20.57
C ASN A 293 -5.58 -27.10 -19.24
N ILE A 294 -5.24 -28.39 -19.24
CA ILE A 294 -4.68 -29.07 -18.08
C ILE A 294 -3.20 -29.33 -18.35
N HIS A 295 -2.33 -28.74 -17.55
CA HIS A 295 -0.89 -29.04 -17.53
C HIS A 295 -0.58 -29.92 -16.35
N LYS A 296 0.06 -31.07 -16.60
CA LYS A 296 0.44 -32.02 -15.55
C LYS A 296 1.96 -32.03 -15.42
N HIS A 297 2.47 -31.77 -14.22
CA HIS A 297 3.90 -31.87 -13.97
C HIS A 297 4.34 -33.33 -13.98
N LYS A 298 5.48 -33.62 -14.62
CA LYS A 298 6.02 -34.99 -14.69
C LYS A 298 6.70 -35.43 -13.39
N THR A 299 7.14 -34.47 -12.58
CA THR A 299 7.80 -34.71 -11.29
C THR A 299 7.32 -33.73 -10.24
N HIS A 300 7.48 -34.06 -8.96
CA HIS A 300 7.09 -33.18 -7.86
C HIS A 300 7.79 -31.83 -7.98
N GLN A 301 7.00 -30.75 -8.04
CA GLN A 301 7.53 -29.40 -8.11
C GLN A 301 7.55 -28.72 -6.73
N GLY A 302 6.53 -28.98 -5.91
CA GLY A 302 6.30 -28.21 -4.69
C GLY A 302 5.78 -26.81 -5.01
N SER A 303 5.22 -26.12 -4.00
CA SER A 303 4.48 -24.87 -4.23
C SER A 303 5.34 -23.78 -4.88
N LEU A 304 6.61 -23.68 -4.46
CA LEU A 304 7.55 -22.72 -5.00
C LEU A 304 7.76 -22.85 -6.52
N ASN A 305 8.12 -24.05 -6.98
CA ASN A 305 8.38 -24.25 -8.40
C ASN A 305 7.10 -24.19 -9.22
N GLN A 306 5.95 -24.56 -8.65
CA GLN A 306 4.66 -24.37 -9.30
C GLN A 306 4.42 -22.89 -9.61
N TRP A 307 4.66 -21.98 -8.66
CA TRP A 307 4.59 -20.53 -8.88
C TRP A 307 5.56 -20.04 -9.95
N LEU A 308 6.84 -20.40 -9.84
CA LEU A 308 7.87 -19.95 -10.79
C LEU A 308 7.65 -20.48 -12.22
N LYS A 309 7.02 -21.65 -12.36
CA LYS A 309 6.71 -22.27 -13.66
C LYS A 309 5.30 -21.99 -14.15
N ALA A 310 4.46 -21.33 -13.34
CA ALA A 310 3.06 -21.09 -13.66
C ALA A 310 2.90 -20.34 -14.99
N TRP A 311 3.67 -19.25 -15.11
CA TRP A 311 3.58 -18.30 -16.21
C TRP A 311 4.96 -17.74 -16.59
N GLN A 312 5.21 -17.74 -17.90
CA GLN A 312 6.44 -17.22 -18.52
C GLN A 312 6.02 -16.25 -19.62
N PRO A 313 5.85 -14.95 -19.32
CA PRO A 313 5.34 -13.99 -20.29
C PRO A 313 6.32 -13.76 -21.44
N SER A 314 5.81 -13.92 -22.66
CA SER A 314 6.44 -13.63 -23.94
C SER A 314 6.19 -12.21 -24.44
N SER A 315 5.10 -11.57 -24.01
CA SER A 315 4.69 -10.23 -24.47
C SER A 315 4.11 -9.39 -23.32
N ASN A 316 4.17 -8.06 -23.44
CA ASN A 316 3.49 -7.15 -22.49
C ASN A 316 1.99 -7.01 -22.78
N ARG A 317 1.47 -7.72 -23.79
CA ARG A 317 0.02 -7.80 -24.09
C ARG A 317 -0.65 -9.05 -23.52
N GLU A 318 0.04 -9.79 -22.66
CA GLU A 318 -0.56 -10.88 -21.88
C GLU A 318 -0.44 -10.59 -20.38
N ARG A 319 -1.40 -11.12 -19.62
CA ARG A 319 -1.45 -11.10 -18.15
C ARG A 319 -1.88 -12.47 -17.66
N ALA A 320 -1.42 -12.85 -16.47
CA ALA A 320 -1.86 -14.08 -15.82
C ALA A 320 -2.35 -13.80 -14.39
N LEU A 321 -3.59 -14.19 -14.10
CA LEU A 321 -4.06 -14.33 -12.72
C LEU A 321 -3.71 -15.74 -12.25
N ILE A 322 -2.79 -15.85 -11.31
CA ILE A 322 -2.36 -17.11 -10.73
C ILE A 322 -3.13 -17.32 -9.42
N LEU A 323 -3.76 -18.48 -9.25
CA LEU A 323 -4.62 -18.84 -8.12
C LEU A 323 -4.19 -20.19 -7.54
N GLU A 324 -4.15 -20.33 -6.23
CA GLU A 324 -4.09 -21.61 -5.54
C GLU A 324 -5.47 -22.25 -5.42
N ASP A 325 -5.53 -23.58 -5.39
CA ASP A 325 -6.77 -24.36 -5.30
C ASP A 325 -7.61 -24.11 -4.02
N ASN A 326 -7.06 -23.45 -3.00
CA ASN A 326 -7.76 -23.09 -1.75
C ASN A 326 -8.57 -21.80 -1.85
N MET A 327 -8.50 -21.08 -2.96
CA MET A 327 -9.15 -19.77 -3.13
C MET A 327 -10.63 -19.87 -3.53
N ILE A 328 -11.39 -18.79 -3.32
CA ILE A 328 -12.76 -18.61 -3.83
C ILE A 328 -12.92 -17.17 -4.30
N VAL A 329 -13.25 -16.97 -5.57
CA VAL A 329 -13.32 -15.62 -6.15
C VAL A 329 -14.74 -15.05 -6.17
N SER A 330 -14.86 -13.73 -5.99
CA SER A 330 -16.13 -13.00 -6.19
C SER A 330 -16.55 -12.98 -7.65
N ARG A 331 -17.84 -13.09 -7.93
CA ARG A 331 -18.39 -13.00 -9.29
C ARG A 331 -18.07 -11.68 -10.03
N HIS A 332 -17.62 -10.64 -9.32
CA HIS A 332 -17.33 -9.32 -9.89
C HIS A 332 -15.84 -8.94 -9.86
N PHE A 333 -14.95 -9.84 -9.44
CA PHE A 333 -13.53 -9.50 -9.25
C PHE A 333 -12.88 -8.95 -10.55
N TYR A 334 -13.33 -9.48 -11.70
CA TYR A 334 -12.80 -9.10 -13.01
C TYR A 334 -12.99 -7.62 -13.34
N THR A 335 -14.17 -7.06 -13.07
CA THR A 335 -14.46 -5.64 -13.31
C THR A 335 -13.48 -4.73 -12.55
N ALA A 336 -13.11 -5.11 -11.33
CA ALA A 336 -12.16 -4.35 -10.53
C ALA A 336 -10.75 -4.43 -11.14
N ILE A 337 -10.26 -5.64 -11.45
CA ILE A 337 -8.97 -5.82 -12.11
C ILE A 337 -8.88 -5.04 -13.43
N ALA A 338 -9.92 -5.13 -14.27
CA ALA A 338 -9.92 -4.48 -15.57
C ALA A 338 -9.78 -2.96 -15.46
N ARG A 339 -10.43 -2.35 -14.46
CA ARG A 339 -10.25 -0.92 -14.14
C ARG A 339 -8.82 -0.61 -13.70
N GLU A 340 -8.26 -1.40 -12.79
CA GLU A 340 -6.89 -1.18 -12.30
C GLU A 340 -5.87 -1.26 -13.44
N PHE A 341 -6.03 -2.21 -14.37
CA PHE A 341 -5.11 -2.34 -15.51
C PHE A 341 -5.22 -1.19 -16.52
N VAL A 342 -6.44 -0.69 -16.78
CA VAL A 342 -6.61 0.48 -17.65
C VAL A 342 -6.01 1.74 -17.00
N THR A 343 -6.06 1.82 -15.67
CA THR A 343 -5.65 3.03 -14.93
C THR A 343 -4.16 3.06 -14.59
N HIS A 344 -3.52 1.91 -14.37
CA HIS A 344 -2.20 1.80 -13.75
C HIS A 344 -1.25 0.83 -14.45
N GLN A 345 -1.29 0.79 -15.79
CA GLN A 345 -0.68 -0.26 -16.60
C GLN A 345 0.82 -0.50 -16.33
N ASP A 346 1.57 0.55 -16.01
CA ASP A 346 3.03 0.52 -15.78
C ASP A 346 3.45 0.89 -14.34
N ASP A 347 2.52 1.36 -13.49
CA ASP A 347 2.82 1.93 -12.17
C ASP A 347 2.63 0.95 -11.00
N VAL A 348 2.24 -0.30 -11.30
CA VAL A 348 1.99 -1.34 -10.30
C VAL A 348 2.77 -2.61 -10.61
N THR A 349 3.27 -3.25 -9.56
CA THR A 349 4.07 -4.49 -9.68
C THR A 349 3.23 -5.75 -9.71
N GLY A 350 1.94 -5.59 -9.40
CA GLY A 350 0.92 -6.59 -9.55
C GLY A 350 -0.32 -6.24 -8.75
N ILE A 351 -1.33 -7.10 -8.90
CA ILE A 351 -2.61 -7.01 -8.22
C ILE A 351 -2.81 -8.29 -7.41
N SER A 352 -2.97 -8.16 -6.09
CA SER A 352 -3.40 -9.27 -5.23
C SER A 352 -4.91 -9.24 -5.06
N LEU A 353 -5.57 -10.39 -5.17
CA LEU A 353 -6.99 -10.53 -4.85
C LEU A 353 -7.23 -10.92 -3.39
N GLU A 354 -6.16 -11.16 -2.63
CA GLU A 354 -6.29 -11.50 -1.22
C GLU A 354 -6.52 -10.24 -0.37
N PRO A 355 -7.55 -10.23 0.48
CA PRO A 355 -7.79 -9.10 1.35
C PRO A 355 -6.67 -8.93 2.38
N SER A 356 -6.20 -7.69 2.57
CA SER A 356 -5.15 -7.36 3.54
C SER A 356 -5.52 -7.63 5.02
N PHE A 357 -6.80 -7.88 5.35
CA PHE A 357 -7.34 -7.67 6.68
C PHE A 357 -7.80 -8.93 7.48
N ILE A 358 -7.66 -10.17 6.97
CA ILE A 358 -8.13 -11.39 7.69
C ILE A 358 -7.09 -12.53 7.64
N THR A 359 -6.81 -13.18 8.78
CA THR A 359 -6.10 -14.50 8.87
C THR A 359 -6.73 -15.39 9.93
N TYR A 360 -6.78 -16.70 9.68
CA TYR A 360 -7.08 -17.73 10.69
C TYR A 360 -5.77 -18.15 11.40
N TYR A 361 -5.73 -18.09 12.73
CA TYR A 361 -4.64 -18.70 13.52
C TYR A 361 -5.26 -19.64 14.55
N LYS A 362 -4.87 -20.93 14.50
CA LYS A 362 -5.34 -21.99 15.42
C LYS A 362 -6.86 -22.03 15.60
N ASN A 363 -7.61 -22.15 14.50
CA ASN A 363 -9.09 -22.23 14.49
C ASN A 363 -9.83 -21.07 15.16
N LYS A 364 -9.16 -19.93 15.38
CA LYS A 364 -9.81 -18.68 15.81
C LYS A 364 -9.70 -17.66 14.69
N LEU A 365 -10.81 -17.02 14.36
CA LEU A 365 -10.83 -15.76 13.63
C LEU A 365 -10.02 -14.76 14.43
N THR A 366 -8.79 -14.51 13.99
CA THR A 366 -7.97 -13.43 14.53
C THR A 366 -8.01 -12.29 13.53
N PRO A 367 -8.71 -11.18 13.80
CA PRO A 367 -8.55 -9.96 13.03
C PRO A 367 -7.11 -9.47 13.25
N ARG A 368 -6.20 -9.80 12.33
CA ARG A 368 -4.95 -9.06 12.20
C ARG A 368 -5.25 -7.85 11.35
N VAL A 369 -5.49 -6.72 12.03
CA VAL A 369 -5.68 -5.41 11.41
C VAL A 369 -4.44 -5.09 10.57
N PHE A 370 -4.60 -5.08 9.25
CA PHE A 370 -3.70 -4.36 8.36
C PHE A 370 -4.53 -3.47 7.44
N PHE A 371 -3.94 -2.32 7.18
CA PHE A 371 -4.49 -1.06 6.69
C PHE A 371 -5.53 -1.13 5.56
N ASN A 372 -6.42 -0.13 5.62
CA ASN A 372 -7.60 0.10 4.81
C ASN A 372 -7.27 0.36 3.31
N TYR A 373 -8.24 0.04 2.45
CA TYR A 373 -8.23 -0.04 0.96
C TYR A 373 -7.92 1.25 0.19
N THR A 374 -7.41 2.29 0.83
CA THR A 374 -7.26 3.62 0.21
C THR A 374 -5.86 4.21 0.36
N ASN A 375 -5.00 3.60 1.18
CA ASN A 375 -3.62 4.04 1.36
C ASN A 375 -2.66 3.10 0.64
N ARG A 376 -1.94 3.64 -0.36
CA ARG A 376 -0.75 3.04 -0.96
C ARG A 376 0.37 2.98 0.10
N VAL A 377 0.27 2.00 0.99
CA VAL A 377 1.28 1.69 2.00
C VAL A 377 2.01 0.41 1.60
N LEU A 378 3.34 0.46 1.65
CA LEU A 378 4.22 -0.71 1.67
C LEU A 378 3.76 -1.68 2.76
N ASN A 379 2.98 -2.69 2.39
CA ASN A 379 2.74 -3.84 3.24
C ASN A 379 3.87 -4.83 3.04
N LEU A 380 4.73 -4.96 4.06
CA LEU A 380 5.68 -6.06 4.15
C LEU A 380 4.87 -7.37 4.34
N TYR A 381 4.74 -8.12 3.25
CA TYR A 381 4.43 -9.55 3.18
C TYR A 381 3.08 -10.10 3.60
N ARG A 382 2.37 -10.69 2.61
CA ARG A 382 1.66 -11.97 2.75
C ARG A 382 1.79 -12.81 1.49
N ASN A 383 1.84 -14.13 1.68
CA ASN A 383 1.71 -15.16 0.64
C ASN A 383 0.43 -14.87 -0.13
N SER A 384 0.50 -14.63 -1.44
CA SER A 384 -0.70 -14.35 -2.22
C SER A 384 -1.12 -15.61 -2.96
N GLY A 385 -2.08 -16.36 -2.40
CA GLY A 385 -2.71 -17.47 -3.12
C GLY A 385 -3.50 -17.00 -4.35
N ALA A 386 -3.62 -15.68 -4.58
CA ALA A 386 -4.26 -15.08 -5.75
C ALA A 386 -3.55 -13.79 -6.18
N PHE A 387 -2.76 -13.86 -7.25
CA PHE A 387 -1.90 -12.76 -7.68
C PHE A 387 -1.84 -12.59 -9.19
N ILE A 388 -1.76 -11.34 -9.64
CA ILE A 388 -1.60 -10.94 -11.02
C ILE A 388 -0.30 -10.15 -11.13
N PRO A 389 0.82 -10.79 -11.53
CA PRO A 389 2.09 -10.09 -11.63
C PRO A 389 2.06 -9.05 -12.75
N SER A 390 2.76 -7.94 -12.54
CA SER A 390 3.14 -7.09 -13.65
C SER A 390 4.10 -7.83 -14.57
N THR A 391 3.89 -7.66 -15.87
CA THR A 391 4.52 -8.52 -16.88
C THR A 391 6.02 -8.29 -17.02
N SER A 392 6.46 -7.03 -16.97
CA SER A 392 7.87 -6.64 -17.00
C SER A 392 8.59 -7.14 -15.74
N TYR A 393 8.07 -6.79 -14.57
CA TYR A 393 8.64 -7.14 -13.27
C TYR A 393 8.74 -8.65 -13.04
N TRP A 394 7.68 -9.40 -13.37
CA TRP A 394 7.70 -10.86 -13.24
C TRP A 394 8.72 -11.50 -14.17
N ARG A 395 8.87 -11.00 -15.40
CA ARG A 395 9.87 -11.51 -16.34
C ARG A 395 11.29 -11.29 -15.82
N ASP A 396 11.57 -10.11 -15.27
CA ASP A 396 12.90 -9.78 -14.76
C ASP A 396 13.21 -10.53 -13.46
N PHE A 397 12.22 -10.70 -12.59
CA PHE A 397 12.31 -11.58 -11.43
C PHE A 397 12.64 -13.02 -11.82
N LEU A 398 11.92 -13.60 -12.79
CA LEU A 398 12.18 -14.96 -13.26
C LEU A 398 13.57 -15.12 -13.90
N LYS A 399 14.08 -14.09 -14.58
CA LYS A 399 15.46 -14.08 -15.10
C LYS A 399 16.48 -14.07 -13.95
N TRP A 400 16.23 -13.26 -12.93
CA TRP A 400 17.10 -13.18 -11.76
C TRP A 400 17.10 -14.48 -10.95
N MET A 401 15.93 -15.08 -10.71
CA MET A 401 15.80 -16.39 -10.05
C MET A 401 16.61 -17.49 -10.76
N LYS A 402 16.76 -17.43 -12.08
CA LYS A 402 17.61 -18.37 -12.85
C LYS A 402 19.11 -18.15 -12.66
N LYS A 403 19.54 -16.95 -12.26
CA LYS A 403 20.94 -16.58 -12.05
C LYS A 403 21.42 -16.84 -10.62
N ILE A 404 20.48 -16.98 -9.68
CA ILE A 404 20.78 -17.32 -8.28
C ILE A 404 21.40 -18.72 -8.24
N PRO A 405 22.63 -18.87 -7.73
CA PRO A 405 23.21 -20.18 -7.47
C PRO A 405 22.28 -20.95 -6.52
N LYS A 406 21.90 -22.17 -6.89
CA LYS A 406 21.06 -23.04 -6.02
C LYS A 406 21.76 -23.41 -4.72
N ASP A 407 23.07 -23.20 -4.67
CA ASP A 407 23.99 -23.58 -3.59
C ASP A 407 24.54 -22.32 -2.90
N LEU A 408 23.70 -21.30 -2.70
CA LEU A 408 24.09 -20.05 -2.05
C LEU A 408 24.48 -20.30 -0.59
N ASP A 409 25.77 -20.53 -0.40
CA ASP A 409 26.40 -20.60 0.89
C ASP A 409 26.30 -19.23 1.58
N THR A 410 26.20 -19.29 2.90
CA THR A 410 25.98 -18.24 3.90
C THR A 410 26.83 -16.97 3.79
N GLU A 411 27.80 -16.91 2.87
CA GLU A 411 28.75 -15.82 2.68
C GLU A 411 28.15 -14.58 1.99
N PHE A 412 27.23 -14.74 1.03
CA PHE A 412 26.49 -13.60 0.45
C PHE A 412 25.65 -12.86 1.51
N LEU A 413 25.10 -13.60 2.47
CA LEU A 413 24.30 -13.08 3.59
C LEU A 413 25.15 -12.34 4.64
N LYS A 414 26.48 -12.53 4.66
CA LYS A 414 27.36 -11.80 5.60
C LYS A 414 27.44 -10.31 5.29
N HIS A 415 27.21 -9.90 4.04
CA HIS A 415 27.39 -8.53 3.55
C HIS A 415 26.10 -7.70 3.43
N ALA A 416 24.94 -8.22 3.87
CA ALA A 416 23.67 -7.50 3.91
C ALA A 416 23.25 -7.14 5.37
N PRO A 417 23.92 -6.19 6.05
CA PRO A 417 23.76 -5.94 7.48
C PRO A 417 22.38 -5.39 7.90
N ALA A 418 21.62 -4.76 7.00
CA ALA A 418 20.33 -4.14 7.34
C ALA A 418 19.22 -5.15 7.73
N TYR A 419 19.41 -6.44 7.43
CA TYR A 419 18.35 -7.45 7.52
C TYR A 419 18.62 -8.58 8.52
N ARG A 420 19.79 -8.56 9.18
CA ARG A 420 20.30 -9.64 10.05
C ARG A 420 19.48 -9.87 11.33
N HIS A 421 18.81 -8.82 11.83
CA HIS A 421 18.24 -8.83 13.18
C HIS A 421 16.77 -9.26 13.28
N ARG A 422 16.02 -9.36 12.17
CA ARG A 422 14.58 -9.72 12.24
C ARG A 422 14.23 -11.17 11.88
N PHE A 423 15.06 -11.90 11.13
CA PHE A 423 14.61 -13.17 10.52
C PHE A 423 15.68 -14.25 10.37
N HIS A 424 16.59 -14.38 11.35
CA HIS A 424 17.73 -15.31 11.31
C HIS A 424 17.38 -16.78 10.93
N GLY A 425 16.14 -17.23 11.17
CA GLY A 425 15.69 -18.60 10.84
C GLY A 425 15.18 -18.83 9.41
N TYR A 426 14.92 -17.79 8.60
CA TYR A 426 14.41 -17.94 7.21
C TYR A 426 15.53 -17.99 6.15
N TYR A 427 16.74 -17.62 6.54
CA TYR A 427 17.86 -17.45 5.61
C TYR A 427 18.68 -18.72 5.39
N THR A 428 18.60 -19.70 6.29
CA THR A 428 19.36 -20.95 6.16
C THR A 428 18.80 -21.89 5.07
N ASN A 429 17.50 -21.77 4.76
CA ASN A 429 16.80 -22.60 3.75
C ASN A 429 15.96 -21.73 2.78
N TRP A 430 16.49 -20.55 2.41
CA TRP A 430 15.71 -19.51 1.73
C TRP A 430 15.11 -19.95 0.39
N TYR A 431 15.70 -20.93 -0.31
CA TYR A 431 15.17 -21.51 -1.55
C TYR A 431 14.09 -22.60 -1.35
N GLU A 432 13.79 -23.02 -0.11
CA GLU A 432 12.84 -24.10 0.18
C GLU A 432 11.44 -23.60 0.53
N HIS A 433 11.27 -22.29 0.73
CA HIS A 433 10.02 -21.71 1.23
C HIS A 433 9.44 -20.68 0.26
N GLU A 434 8.16 -20.85 -0.07
CA GLU A 434 7.39 -19.95 -0.95
C GLU A 434 7.39 -18.48 -0.49
N ILE A 435 7.37 -18.27 0.83
CA ILE A 435 7.46 -16.96 1.49
C ILE A 435 8.73 -16.22 1.07
N SER A 436 9.83 -16.94 0.82
CA SER A 436 11.11 -16.37 0.40
C SER A 436 11.14 -15.91 -1.06
N VAL A 437 10.30 -16.49 -1.94
CA VAL A 437 10.21 -16.03 -3.33
C VAL A 437 9.38 -14.78 -3.45
N TRP A 438 8.26 -14.74 -2.74
CA TRP A 438 7.56 -13.49 -2.56
C TRP A 438 8.54 -12.50 -1.97
N PHE A 439 9.29 -12.87 -0.90
CA PHE A 439 10.54 -12.30 -0.36
C PHE A 439 11.29 -11.36 -1.31
N SER A 440 11.92 -12.05 -2.24
CA SER A 440 12.76 -11.48 -3.27
C SER A 440 12.00 -10.67 -4.28
N TYR A 441 10.81 -11.13 -4.69
CA TYR A 441 10.00 -10.42 -5.67
C TYR A 441 9.68 -9.02 -5.15
N PHE A 442 9.11 -8.91 -3.94
CA PHE A 442 8.73 -7.61 -3.40
C PHE A 442 9.90 -6.79 -2.82
N SER A 443 11.01 -7.39 -2.40
CA SER A 443 12.17 -6.62 -1.92
C SER A 443 13.05 -6.09 -3.04
N GLU A 444 13.37 -6.91 -4.03
CA GLU A 444 14.37 -6.59 -5.07
C GLU A 444 13.76 -5.98 -6.32
N PHE A 445 12.52 -6.33 -6.67
CA PHE A 445 11.90 -5.94 -7.94
C PHE A 445 10.73 -4.96 -7.77
N VAL A 446 10.22 -4.77 -6.55
CA VAL A 446 9.04 -3.93 -6.31
C VAL A 446 9.34 -2.55 -5.78
N GLN A 447 10.53 -2.24 -5.26
CA GLN A 447 10.80 -0.87 -4.82
C GLN A 447 11.06 0.08 -6.00
N PRO A 448 10.31 1.20 -6.16
CA PRO A 448 9.36 1.82 -5.23
C PRO A 448 7.86 1.68 -5.61
N LEU A 449 7.52 0.79 -6.53
CA LEU A 449 6.16 0.64 -7.05
C LEU A 449 5.18 -0.02 -6.08
N SER A 450 3.90 0.34 -6.21
CA SER A 450 2.83 -0.15 -5.34
C SER A 450 2.29 -1.51 -5.83
N THR A 451 1.96 -2.42 -4.90
CA THR A 451 1.10 -3.58 -5.18
C THR A 451 -0.35 -3.21 -4.81
N VAL A 452 -1.30 -3.43 -5.73
CA VAL A 452 -2.72 -3.16 -5.48
C VAL A 452 -3.35 -4.38 -4.81
N TYR A 453 -3.98 -4.20 -3.64
CA TYR A 453 -4.75 -5.25 -2.98
C TYR A 453 -6.25 -5.01 -3.22
N LEU A 454 -6.94 -6.01 -3.77
CA LEU A 454 -8.37 -5.97 -4.05
C LEU A 454 -9.11 -6.99 -3.18
N GLY A 455 -9.92 -6.53 -2.23
CA GLY A 455 -10.58 -7.39 -1.23
C GLY A 455 -11.87 -8.01 -1.74
N PHE A 456 -11.78 -9.06 -2.57
CA PHE A 456 -12.95 -9.68 -3.19
C PHE A 456 -13.07 -11.20 -2.96
N LEU A 457 -12.50 -11.74 -1.89
CA LEU A 457 -12.63 -13.16 -1.52
C LEU A 457 -13.59 -13.33 -0.34
N PHE A 458 -14.48 -14.31 -0.44
CA PHE A 458 -15.22 -14.87 0.70
C PHE A 458 -14.60 -16.23 1.03
N TRP A 459 -14.00 -16.37 2.21
CA TRP A 459 -13.46 -17.65 2.66
C TRP A 459 -14.55 -18.48 3.33
N SER A 460 -14.65 -19.76 2.97
CA SER A 460 -15.32 -20.78 3.79
C SER A 460 -14.25 -21.60 4.51
N VAL A 461 -14.30 -21.60 5.84
CA VAL A 461 -13.52 -22.50 6.67
C VAL A 461 -14.10 -23.90 6.50
N ALA A 462 -13.25 -24.87 6.16
CA ALA A 462 -13.52 -26.29 6.39
C ALA A 462 -12.62 -26.73 7.54
#